data_AF-A0A8J5VJ28-F1
#
_entry.id   AF-A0A8J5VJ28-F1
#
_cell.length_a   1.000
_cell.length_b   1.000
_cell.length_c   1.000
_cell.angle_alpha   90.00
_cell.angle_beta   90.00
_cell.angle_gamma   90.00
#
_symmetry.space_group_name_H-M   'P 1'
#
loop_
_entity.id
_entity.type
_entity.pdbx_description
1 polymer ?
#
loop_
_entity_poly.entity_id
_entity_poly.type
_entity_poly.pdbx_seq_one_letter_code
_entity_poly.pdbx_strand_id
1 'polypeptide(L)'
;MFLKDVGMIKDAISALPIATVDDENDETAALAAAEAKSDDSTRATASNSREESSGPFGLDDLLEHKSKKSERAKEKTVAVPNFKADGEESKRFVKSQREALLKCLEIAAWRYRTPWTQTSIAIFAKHAYDNMNQFTMLQRDAITKLWDSNNEQKIRRKQGKSVSGKLDANTFQYLQQQYSHEKISIRHAVGGGGERRATQWLG
;
A
#
# COMPACT_ATOMS: atom_id res chain seq x y z
N MET A 1 4.61 -8.10 14.63
CA MET A 1 3.96 -6.84 14.23
C MET A 1 3.22 -7.01 12.90
N PHE A 2 3.90 -7.36 11.81
CA PHE A 2 3.30 -7.51 10.47
C PHE A 2 2.08 -8.43 10.34
N LEU A 3 1.98 -9.55 11.06
CA LEU A 3 0.78 -10.43 10.96
C LEU A 3 -0.48 -9.79 11.53
N LYS A 4 -0.36 -8.89 12.51
CA LYS A 4 -1.52 -8.19 13.09
C LYS A 4 -2.08 -7.20 12.07
N ASP A 5 -1.19 -6.47 11.41
CA ASP A 5 -1.54 -5.55 10.33
C ASP A 5 -2.15 -6.31 9.14
N VAL A 6 -1.72 -7.56 8.92
CA VAL A 6 -2.33 -8.44 7.92
C VAL A 6 -3.80 -8.73 8.22
N GLY A 7 -4.12 -9.03 9.48
CA GLY A 7 -5.49 -9.20 9.92
C GLY A 7 -6.32 -7.93 9.72
N MET A 8 -5.79 -6.77 10.10
CA MET A 8 -6.52 -5.50 9.99
C MET A 8 -6.90 -5.14 8.56
N ILE A 9 -6.00 -5.32 7.59
CA ILE A 9 -6.30 -5.07 6.18
C ILE A 9 -7.28 -6.09 5.64
N LYS A 10 -7.16 -7.36 6.06
CA LYS A 10 -8.12 -8.41 5.69
C LYS A 10 -9.54 -8.08 6.17
N ASP A 11 -9.65 -7.64 7.42
CA ASP A 11 -10.91 -7.26 8.03
C ASP A 11 -11.47 -6.00 7.37
N ALA A 12 -10.62 -5.02 7.05
CA ALA A 12 -11.01 -3.80 6.33
C ALA A 12 -11.54 -4.09 4.93
N ILE A 13 -10.94 -5.03 4.19
CA ILE A 13 -11.46 -5.50 2.91
C ILE A 13 -12.82 -6.17 3.16
N SER A 14 -12.88 -7.17 4.05
CA SER A 14 -14.11 -7.94 4.32
C SER A 14 -15.29 -7.07 4.77
N ALA A 15 -15.02 -5.95 5.45
CA ALA A 15 -16.03 -5.00 5.91
C ALA A 15 -16.58 -4.07 4.81
N LEU A 16 -15.96 -4.03 3.61
CA LEU A 16 -16.45 -3.22 2.51
C LEU A 16 -17.81 -3.73 2.01
N PRO A 17 -18.76 -2.82 1.73
CA PRO A 17 -19.98 -3.19 1.03
C PRO A 17 -19.66 -3.62 -0.41
N ILE A 18 -20.53 -4.44 -0.98
CA ILE A 18 -20.46 -4.87 -2.39
C ILE A 18 -20.48 -3.62 -3.29
N ALA A 19 -19.62 -3.59 -4.30
CA ALA A 19 -19.59 -2.49 -5.27
C ALA A 19 -20.87 -2.52 -6.11
N THR A 20 -21.50 -1.36 -6.24
CA THR A 20 -22.72 -1.18 -7.04
C THR A 20 -22.43 -0.52 -8.38
N VAL A 21 -23.36 -0.62 -9.33
CA VAL A 21 -23.24 0.00 -10.67
C VAL A 21 -23.05 1.53 -10.56
N ASP A 22 -23.67 2.19 -9.58
CA ASP A 22 -23.49 3.62 -9.33
C ASP A 22 -22.03 3.95 -8.97
N ASP A 23 -21.36 3.09 -8.19
CA ASP A 23 -19.95 3.27 -7.86
C ASP A 23 -19.05 3.14 -9.10
N GLU A 24 -19.42 2.27 -10.05
CA GLU A 24 -18.69 2.09 -11.31
C GLU A 24 -18.83 3.31 -12.21
N ASN A 25 -20.04 3.84 -12.33
CA ASN A 25 -20.29 5.04 -13.13
C ASN A 25 -19.55 6.26 -12.56
N ASP A 26 -19.58 6.44 -11.23
CA ASP A 26 -18.86 7.53 -10.58
C ASP A 26 -17.34 7.42 -10.73
N GLU A 27 -16.78 6.20 -10.70
CA GLU A 27 -15.35 5.97 -10.92
C GLU A 27 -14.95 6.26 -12.38
N THR A 28 -15.74 5.80 -13.35
CA THR A 28 -15.47 6.09 -14.78
C THR A 28 -15.52 7.59 -15.07
N ALA A 29 -16.46 8.33 -14.47
CA ALA A 29 -16.53 9.77 -14.57
C ALA A 29 -15.33 10.47 -13.90
N ALA A 30 -14.87 9.97 -12.74
CA ALA A 30 -13.69 10.50 -12.05
C ALA A 30 -12.40 10.29 -12.86
N LEU A 31 -12.23 9.12 -13.50
CA LEU A 31 -11.09 8.87 -14.38
C LEU A 31 -11.10 9.77 -15.62
N ALA A 32 -12.25 9.91 -16.29
CA ALA A 32 -12.38 10.81 -17.44
C ALA A 32 -12.07 12.27 -17.06
N ALA A 33 -12.51 12.71 -15.87
CA ALA A 33 -12.21 14.06 -15.37
C ALA A 33 -10.73 14.23 -14.97
N ALA A 34 -10.05 13.16 -14.54
CA ALA A 34 -8.62 13.18 -14.25
C ALA A 34 -7.78 13.26 -15.54
N GLU A 35 -8.15 12.49 -16.56
CA GLU A 35 -7.49 12.53 -17.88
C GLU A 35 -7.65 13.89 -18.56
N ALA A 36 -8.83 14.52 -18.47
CA ALA A 36 -9.07 15.86 -19.00
C ALA A 36 -8.25 16.96 -18.30
N LYS A 37 -7.81 16.75 -17.05
CA LYS A 37 -6.97 17.71 -16.30
C LYS A 37 -5.48 17.53 -16.57
N SER A 38 -5.05 16.39 -17.10
CA SER A 38 -3.63 16.14 -17.40
C SER A 38 -3.12 16.77 -18.70
N ASP A 39 -4.02 17.29 -19.56
CA ASP A 39 -3.64 17.92 -20.84
C ASP A 39 -3.39 19.44 -20.77
N ASP A 40 -3.62 20.10 -19.63
CA ASP A 40 -3.39 21.54 -19.45
C ASP A 40 -2.32 21.82 -18.39
N SER A 41 -1.08 21.39 -18.65
CA SER A 41 0.06 21.89 -17.86
C SER A 41 1.33 21.96 -18.69
N THR A 42 1.34 22.90 -19.63
CA THR A 42 2.59 23.53 -20.08
C THR A 42 2.44 25.05 -20.11
N ARG A 43 3.27 25.70 -19.28
CA ARG A 43 3.74 27.10 -19.35
C ARG A 43 2.89 28.18 -18.67
N ALA A 44 3.32 28.58 -17.47
CA ALA A 44 3.37 29.99 -17.08
C ALA A 44 4.46 30.24 -16.02
N THR A 45 5.59 30.77 -16.46
CA THR A 45 6.62 31.40 -15.64
C THR A 45 6.18 32.77 -15.14
N ALA A 46 6.29 32.96 -13.82
CA ALA A 46 6.67 34.16 -13.07
C ALA A 46 6.07 35.52 -13.46
N SER A 47 5.31 36.11 -12.53
CA SER A 47 5.28 37.56 -12.30
C SER A 47 5.26 37.85 -10.80
N ASN A 48 6.36 38.40 -10.28
CA ASN A 48 6.43 38.98 -8.93
C ASN A 48 5.69 40.32 -8.91
N SER A 49 4.88 40.56 -7.88
CA SER A 49 4.58 41.93 -7.43
C SER A 49 4.36 41.98 -5.90
N ARG A 50 5.37 42.54 -5.22
CA ARG A 50 5.29 43.53 -4.14
C ARG A 50 4.64 43.17 -2.79
N GLU A 51 5.52 42.92 -1.83
CA GLU A 51 5.56 43.41 -0.43
C GLU A 51 4.23 43.74 0.28
N GLU A 52 3.86 42.90 1.25
CA GLU A 52 3.40 43.34 2.57
C GLU A 52 3.75 42.25 3.60
N SER A 53 4.80 42.52 4.37
CA SER A 53 5.38 41.62 5.35
C SER A 53 4.47 41.50 6.57
N SER A 54 3.47 40.62 6.51
CA SER A 54 2.83 40.09 7.71
C SER A 54 3.74 39.05 8.35
N GLY A 55 4.12 39.25 9.62
CA GLY A 55 4.97 38.32 10.36
C GLY A 55 4.36 36.91 10.43
N PRO A 56 5.17 35.85 10.63
CA PRO A 56 4.80 34.44 10.42
C PRO A 56 3.67 33.88 11.31
N PHE A 57 3.12 34.70 12.19
CA PHE A 57 2.04 34.33 13.12
C PHE A 57 0.77 35.19 12.99
N GLY A 58 0.69 36.14 12.05
CA GLY A 58 -0.57 36.84 11.70
C GLY A 58 -1.38 37.35 12.89
N LEU A 59 -0.70 37.91 13.89
CA LEU A 59 -1.30 38.30 15.18
C LEU A 59 -1.93 39.69 15.18
N ASP A 60 -1.67 40.51 14.17
CA ASP A 60 -2.18 41.88 14.09
C ASP A 60 -3.70 41.93 13.79
N ASP A 61 -4.22 40.95 13.04
CA ASP A 61 -5.68 40.81 12.78
C ASP A 61 -6.50 40.47 14.04
N LEU A 62 -5.85 40.00 15.10
CA LEU A 62 -6.52 39.54 16.32
C LEU A 62 -6.70 40.63 17.38
N LEU A 63 -6.06 41.78 17.22
CA LEU A 63 -6.14 42.88 18.19
C LEU A 63 -7.19 43.94 17.82
N GLU A 64 -7.62 44.03 16.56
CA GLU A 64 -8.51 45.13 16.12
C GLU A 64 -10.02 44.92 16.27
N HIS A 65 -10.50 43.74 16.70
CA HIS A 65 -11.93 43.56 16.96
C HIS A 65 -12.24 42.93 18.33
N LYS A 66 -11.98 43.67 19.41
CA LYS A 66 -12.56 43.41 20.75
C LYS A 66 -13.66 44.43 21.07
N SER A 67 -14.92 44.10 20.74
CA SER A 67 -16.10 44.79 21.30
C SER A 67 -17.12 43.80 21.92
N LYS A 68 -17.09 43.76 23.26
CA LYS A 68 -18.16 43.59 24.26
C LYS A 68 -19.51 42.89 23.90
N LYS A 69 -19.76 41.78 24.62
CA LYS A 69 -20.88 41.51 25.57
C LYS A 69 -22.37 41.52 25.10
N SER A 70 -22.99 40.33 25.03
CA SER A 70 -24.35 39.94 25.52
C SER A 70 -24.57 38.42 25.22
N GLU A 71 -24.90 37.52 26.14
CA GLU A 71 -26.12 37.26 26.95
C GLU A 71 -27.27 36.55 26.19
N ARG A 72 -27.45 35.26 26.53
CA ARG A 72 -28.56 34.30 26.33
C ARG A 72 -29.75 34.69 25.45
N ALA A 73 -30.05 33.81 24.49
CA ALA A 73 -31.42 33.36 24.23
C ALA A 73 -31.41 31.89 23.75
N LYS A 74 -32.22 31.07 24.42
CA LYS A 74 -32.53 29.69 24.03
C LYS A 74 -33.54 29.76 22.89
N GLU A 75 -33.24 29.17 21.74
CA GLU A 75 -34.26 28.86 20.75
C GLU A 75 -34.03 27.45 20.21
N LYS A 76 -34.94 26.57 20.60
CA LYS A 76 -34.99 25.16 20.22
C LYS A 76 -35.62 25.09 18.82
N THR A 77 -34.81 25.25 17.79
CA THR A 77 -35.21 24.83 16.44
C THR A 77 -34.97 23.32 16.32
N VAL A 78 -36.06 22.61 16.08
CA VAL A 78 -36.09 21.18 15.85
C VAL A 78 -35.23 20.89 14.62
N ALA A 79 -34.07 20.28 14.85
CA ALA A 79 -33.20 19.77 13.80
C ALA A 79 -33.94 18.68 13.02
N VAL A 80 -34.37 19.01 11.81
CA VAL A 80 -34.70 18.03 10.78
C VAL A 80 -33.37 17.37 10.38
N PRO A 81 -33.16 16.06 10.58
CA PRO A 81 -31.84 15.48 10.38
C PRO A 81 -31.52 15.33 8.90
N ASN A 82 -30.27 15.66 8.56
CA ASN A 82 -29.59 15.56 7.28
C ASN A 82 -29.42 14.12 6.75
N PHE A 83 -30.45 13.28 6.76
CA PHE A 83 -30.36 11.87 6.37
C PHE A 83 -29.83 11.64 4.94
N LYS A 84 -30.02 12.60 4.02
CA LYS A 84 -29.50 12.49 2.64
C LYS A 84 -28.02 12.87 2.52
N ALA A 85 -27.55 13.86 3.28
CA ALA A 85 -26.14 14.28 3.28
C ALA A 85 -25.25 13.23 3.96
N ASP A 86 -25.72 12.66 5.07
CA ASP A 86 -25.00 11.62 5.83
C ASP A 86 -24.79 10.32 5.01
N GLY A 87 -25.80 9.94 4.23
CA GLY A 87 -25.70 8.81 3.31
C GLY A 87 -24.72 9.07 2.15
N GLU A 88 -24.62 10.30 1.67
CA GLU A 88 -23.70 10.67 0.60
C GLU A 88 -22.24 10.77 1.09
N GLU A 89 -22.02 11.29 2.30
CA GLU A 89 -20.72 11.30 2.96
C GLU A 89 -20.22 9.88 3.25
N SER A 90 -21.11 8.99 3.71
CA SER A 90 -20.80 7.57 3.91
C SER A 90 -20.37 6.89 2.61
N LYS A 91 -21.04 7.18 1.49
CA LYS A 91 -20.65 6.67 0.16
C LYS A 91 -19.27 7.19 -0.27
N ARG A 92 -18.99 8.48 -0.06
CA ARG A 92 -17.67 9.08 -0.33
C ARG A 92 -16.58 8.42 0.50
N PHE A 93 -16.85 8.17 1.79
CA PHE A 93 -15.93 7.46 2.67
C PHE A 93 -15.60 6.06 2.16
N VAL A 94 -16.62 5.28 1.78
CA VAL A 94 -16.42 3.93 1.22
C VAL A 94 -15.57 3.97 -0.05
N LYS A 95 -15.79 4.95 -0.93
CA LYS A 95 -14.97 5.14 -2.14
C LYS A 95 -13.51 5.43 -1.79
N SER A 96 -13.27 6.41 -0.92
CA SER A 96 -11.91 6.72 -0.44
C SER A 96 -11.25 5.53 0.27
N GLN A 97 -12.03 4.71 0.99
CA GLN A 97 -11.55 3.51 1.65
C GLN A 97 -11.11 2.45 0.61
N ARG A 98 -11.90 2.22 -0.44
CA ARG A 98 -11.53 1.32 -1.56
C ARG A 98 -10.23 1.78 -2.24
N GLU A 99 -10.12 3.07 -2.53
CA GLU A 99 -8.92 3.67 -3.14
C GLU A 99 -7.69 3.53 -2.24
N ALA A 100 -7.83 3.82 -0.94
CA ALA A 100 -6.75 3.68 0.03
C ALA A 100 -6.26 2.23 0.12
N LEU A 101 -7.18 1.26 0.16
CA LEU A 101 -6.84 -0.17 0.17
C LEU A 101 -6.11 -0.59 -1.11
N LEU A 102 -6.55 -0.09 -2.27
CA LEU A 102 -5.90 -0.35 -3.54
C LEU A 102 -4.48 0.24 -3.57
N LYS A 103 -4.29 1.46 -3.07
CA LYS A 103 -2.97 2.08 -2.91
C LYS A 103 -2.08 1.31 -1.95
N CYS A 104 -2.63 0.80 -0.84
CA CYS A 104 -1.89 -0.06 0.08
C CYS A 104 -1.41 -1.35 -0.61
N LEU A 105 -2.26 -1.99 -1.42
CA LEU A 105 -1.90 -3.18 -2.19
C LEU A 105 -0.80 -2.87 -3.23
N GLU A 106 -0.93 -1.76 -3.93
CA GLU A 106 0.06 -1.29 -4.90
C GLU A 106 1.43 -1.09 -4.23
N ILE A 107 1.49 -0.32 -3.13
CA ILE A 107 2.72 -0.08 -2.36
C ILE A 107 3.29 -1.39 -1.79
N ALA A 108 2.42 -2.30 -1.33
CA ALA A 108 2.84 -3.60 -0.84
C ALA A 108 3.50 -4.44 -1.94
N ALA A 109 2.99 -4.40 -3.17
CA ALA A 109 3.57 -5.12 -4.31
C ALA A 109 5.02 -4.67 -4.61
N TRP A 110 5.31 -3.37 -4.51
CA TRP A 110 6.68 -2.85 -4.66
C TRP A 110 7.66 -3.43 -3.62
N ARG A 111 7.17 -3.83 -2.45
CA ARG A 111 7.99 -4.39 -1.38
C ARG A 111 8.25 -5.90 -1.52
N TYR A 112 7.75 -6.55 -2.57
CA TYR A 112 7.88 -8.01 -2.77
C TYR A 112 9.34 -8.48 -2.94
N ARG A 113 10.25 -7.58 -3.34
CA ARG A 113 11.70 -7.88 -3.40
C ARG A 113 12.27 -8.25 -2.03
N THR A 114 11.60 -7.87 -0.95
CA THR A 114 12.07 -8.07 0.42
C THR A 114 11.59 -9.44 0.94
N PRO A 115 12.48 -10.42 1.19
CA PRO A 115 12.05 -11.79 1.47
C PRO A 115 11.07 -11.94 2.65
N TRP A 116 11.25 -11.16 3.71
CA TRP A 116 10.42 -11.24 4.91
C TRP A 116 9.00 -10.66 4.74
N THR A 117 8.72 -9.89 3.68
CA THR A 117 7.35 -9.37 3.38
C THR A 117 6.61 -10.22 2.35
N GLN A 118 7.27 -11.13 1.64
CA GLN A 118 6.66 -11.84 0.51
C GLN A 118 5.39 -12.59 0.89
N THR A 119 5.39 -13.25 2.04
CA THR A 119 4.26 -14.02 2.53
C THR A 119 3.07 -13.13 2.87
N SER A 120 3.28 -12.00 3.54
CA SER A 120 2.19 -11.06 3.86
C SER A 120 1.59 -10.45 2.60
N ILE A 121 2.43 -10.02 1.65
CA ILE A 121 1.96 -9.47 0.37
C ILE A 121 1.17 -10.50 -0.43
N ALA A 122 1.60 -11.77 -0.46
CA ALA A 122 0.87 -12.84 -1.12
C ALA A 122 -0.48 -13.12 -0.45
N ILE A 123 -0.56 -13.06 0.89
CA ILE A 123 -1.83 -13.20 1.63
C ILE A 123 -2.78 -12.05 1.28
N PHE A 124 -2.28 -10.81 1.23
CA PHE A 124 -3.08 -9.64 0.85
C PHE A 124 -3.63 -9.72 -0.55
N ALA A 125 -2.75 -9.99 -1.52
CA ALA A 125 -3.14 -10.09 -2.91
C ALA A 125 -4.19 -11.20 -3.11
N LYS A 126 -4.02 -12.35 -2.44
CA LYS A 126 -5.01 -13.43 -2.48
C LYS A 126 -6.34 -12.98 -1.88
N HIS A 127 -6.31 -12.34 -0.71
CA HIS A 127 -7.55 -11.94 -0.04
C HIS A 127 -8.33 -10.88 -0.83
N ALA A 128 -7.63 -9.92 -1.44
CA ALA A 128 -8.24 -8.94 -2.32
C ALA A 128 -8.85 -9.61 -3.58
N TYR A 129 -8.15 -10.60 -4.14
CA TYR A 129 -8.63 -11.39 -5.28
C TYR A 129 -9.88 -12.21 -4.92
N ASP A 130 -9.90 -12.87 -3.77
CA ASP A 130 -11.03 -13.67 -3.31
C ASP A 130 -12.29 -12.81 -3.05
N ASN A 131 -12.12 -11.50 -2.76
CA ASN A 131 -13.19 -10.53 -2.48
C ASN A 131 -13.35 -9.46 -3.57
N MET A 132 -13.16 -9.82 -4.84
CA MET A 132 -13.28 -8.89 -5.97
C MET A 132 -14.63 -8.15 -6.05
N ASN A 133 -15.71 -8.79 -5.62
CA ASN A 133 -17.06 -8.23 -5.60
C ASN A 133 -17.19 -6.96 -4.74
N GLN A 134 -16.28 -6.73 -3.80
CA GLN A 134 -16.25 -5.51 -2.97
C GLN A 134 -15.60 -4.30 -3.67
N PHE A 135 -14.91 -4.54 -4.77
CA PHE A 135 -14.25 -3.53 -5.60
C PHE A 135 -15.03 -3.30 -6.89
N THR A 136 -14.86 -2.13 -7.49
CA THR A 136 -15.43 -1.78 -8.80
C THR A 136 -14.71 -2.51 -9.94
N MET A 137 -15.32 -2.56 -11.14
CA MET A 137 -14.77 -3.30 -12.28
C MET A 137 -13.34 -2.88 -12.68
N LEU A 138 -13.04 -1.58 -12.64
CA LEU A 138 -11.70 -1.07 -12.96
C LEU A 138 -10.67 -1.47 -11.89
N GLN A 139 -11.07 -1.41 -10.62
CA GLN A 139 -10.23 -1.84 -9.50
C GLN A 139 -9.98 -3.35 -9.52
N ARG A 140 -10.98 -4.15 -9.96
CA ARG A 140 -10.83 -5.60 -10.13
C ARG A 140 -9.76 -5.94 -11.17
N ASP A 141 -9.68 -5.20 -12.27
CA ASP A 141 -8.62 -5.39 -13.27
C ASP A 141 -7.22 -5.10 -12.68
N ALA A 142 -7.08 -4.01 -11.93
CA ALA A 142 -5.83 -3.68 -11.23
C ALA A 142 -5.44 -4.77 -10.21
N ILE A 143 -6.40 -5.28 -9.43
CA ILE A 143 -6.19 -6.38 -8.47
C ILE A 143 -5.79 -7.67 -9.19
N THR A 144 -6.41 -7.97 -10.33
CA THR A 144 -6.09 -9.16 -11.15
C THR A 144 -4.66 -9.10 -11.64
N LYS A 145 -4.24 -7.97 -12.23
CA LYS A 145 -2.85 -7.75 -12.69
C LYS A 145 -1.85 -7.89 -11.55
N LEU A 146 -2.17 -7.35 -10.37
CA LEU A 146 -1.33 -7.47 -9.18
C LEU A 146 -1.21 -8.92 -8.71
N TRP A 147 -2.33 -9.64 -8.67
CA TRP A 147 -2.36 -11.04 -8.28
C TRP A 147 -1.53 -11.92 -9.21
N ASP A 148 -1.69 -11.75 -10.52
CA ASP A 148 -0.94 -12.51 -11.53
C ASP A 148 0.56 -12.24 -11.41
N SER A 149 0.96 -10.98 -11.28
CA SER A 149 2.36 -10.59 -11.04
C SER A 149 2.93 -11.25 -9.78
N ASN A 150 2.18 -11.25 -8.66
CA ASN A 150 2.62 -11.90 -7.42
C ASN A 150 2.74 -13.42 -7.56
N ASN A 151 1.78 -14.04 -8.23
CA ASN A 151 1.76 -15.48 -8.42
C ASN A 151 2.91 -15.92 -9.35
N GLU A 152 3.21 -15.14 -10.38
CA GLU A 152 4.37 -15.34 -11.24
C GLU A 152 5.69 -15.20 -10.45
N GLN A 153 5.83 -14.18 -9.61
CA GLN A 153 7.00 -14.04 -8.72
C GLN A 153 7.14 -15.22 -7.75
N LYS A 154 6.03 -15.72 -7.20
CA LYS A 154 6.01 -16.92 -6.35
C LYS A 154 6.45 -18.16 -7.13
N ILE A 155 6.00 -18.33 -8.37
CA ILE A 155 6.42 -19.43 -9.26
C ILE A 155 7.92 -19.31 -9.58
N ARG A 156 8.42 -18.12 -9.94
CA ARG A 156 9.85 -17.87 -10.19
C ARG A 156 10.72 -18.29 -9.01
N ARG A 157 10.33 -17.91 -7.78
CA ARG A 157 11.02 -18.31 -6.55
C ARG A 157 11.03 -19.82 -6.35
N LYS A 158 9.89 -20.49 -6.56
CA LYS A 158 9.81 -21.97 -6.46
C LYS A 158 10.71 -22.67 -7.48
N GLN A 159 10.86 -22.08 -8.67
CA GLN A 159 11.71 -22.63 -9.73
C GLN A 159 13.20 -22.29 -9.55
N GLY A 160 13.59 -21.52 -8.52
CA GLY A 160 14.97 -21.09 -8.30
C GLY A 160 15.49 -20.09 -9.33
N LYS A 161 14.60 -19.49 -10.14
CA LYS A 161 14.97 -18.50 -11.16
C LYS A 161 14.95 -17.12 -10.54
N SER A 162 16.10 -16.45 -10.49
CA SER A 162 16.17 -15.06 -10.04
C SER A 162 15.61 -14.10 -11.09
N VAL A 163 15.41 -12.83 -10.71
CA VAL A 163 14.98 -11.74 -11.61
C VAL A 163 15.92 -11.59 -12.82
N SER A 164 17.17 -12.06 -12.71
CA SER A 164 18.16 -12.07 -13.81
C SER A 164 18.07 -13.29 -14.74
N GLY A 165 17.15 -14.23 -14.50
CA GLY A 165 17.03 -15.48 -15.25
C GLY A 165 18.08 -16.53 -14.92
N LYS A 166 19.05 -16.21 -14.05
CA LYS A 166 20.02 -17.19 -13.54
C LYS A 166 19.36 -18.10 -12.51
N LEU A 167 19.71 -19.38 -12.60
CA LEU A 167 19.33 -20.39 -11.62
C LEU A 167 20.20 -20.13 -10.39
N ASP A 168 19.66 -19.38 -9.43
CA ASP A 168 20.36 -19.13 -8.17
C ASP A 168 20.33 -20.46 -7.43
N ALA A 169 21.41 -21.24 -7.57
CA ALA A 169 21.62 -22.40 -6.73
C ALA A 169 21.47 -21.90 -5.29
N ASN A 170 20.47 -22.46 -4.58
CA ASN A 170 20.21 -22.09 -3.20
C ASN A 170 21.53 -22.21 -2.43
N THR A 171 21.84 -21.27 -1.53
CA THR A 171 23.10 -21.28 -0.76
C THR A 171 23.36 -22.65 -0.13
N PHE A 172 22.28 -23.37 0.23
CA PHE A 172 22.32 -24.76 0.65
C PHE A 172 22.83 -25.74 -0.42
N GLN A 173 22.33 -25.70 -1.65
CA GLN A 173 22.82 -26.56 -2.74
C GLN A 173 24.26 -26.23 -3.12
N TYR A 174 24.61 -24.93 -3.13
CA TYR A 174 25.98 -24.50 -3.34
C TYR A 174 26.92 -25.04 -2.26
N LEU A 175 26.54 -24.90 -0.98
CA LEU A 175 27.29 -25.45 0.15
C LEU A 175 27.34 -26.98 0.10
N GLN A 176 26.23 -27.64 -0.21
CA GLN A 176 26.16 -29.09 -0.37
C GLN A 176 27.12 -29.58 -1.46
N GLN A 177 27.16 -28.89 -2.61
CA GLN A 177 28.08 -29.21 -3.69
C GLN A 177 29.54 -28.93 -3.31
N GLN A 178 29.80 -27.86 -2.56
CA GLN A 178 31.14 -27.57 -2.02
C GLN A 178 31.60 -28.71 -1.10
N TYR A 179 30.77 -29.13 -0.16
CA TYR A 179 31.10 -30.16 0.82
C TYR A 179 31.06 -31.59 0.26
N SER A 180 30.30 -31.87 -0.79
CA SER A 180 30.26 -33.20 -1.42
C SER A 180 31.57 -33.57 -2.12
N HIS A 181 32.32 -32.57 -2.59
CA HIS A 181 33.64 -32.75 -3.21
C HIS A 181 34.78 -32.65 -2.20
N GLU A 182 34.48 -32.32 -0.94
CA GLU A 182 35.49 -32.05 0.08
C GLU A 182 35.86 -33.34 0.84
N LYS A 183 37.16 -33.64 0.90
CA LYS A 183 37.63 -34.87 1.57
C LYS A 183 37.40 -34.77 3.08
N ILE A 184 36.69 -35.74 3.63
CA ILE A 184 36.48 -35.90 5.06
C ILE A 184 37.74 -36.54 5.66
N SER A 185 38.37 -35.87 6.62
CA SER A 185 39.49 -36.41 7.37
C SER A 185 39.03 -37.58 8.25
N ILE A 186 39.95 -38.51 8.59
CA ILE A 186 39.69 -39.65 9.49
C ILE A 186 39.14 -39.19 10.85
N ARG A 187 39.41 -37.93 11.25
CA ARG A 187 38.86 -37.30 12.45
C ARG A 187 37.52 -36.58 12.23
N HIS A 188 36.82 -36.88 11.14
CA HIS A 188 35.55 -36.26 10.72
C HIS A 188 35.59 -34.74 10.47
N ALA A 189 36.78 -34.16 10.28
CA ALA A 189 36.93 -32.76 9.86
C ALA A 189 36.75 -32.62 8.34
N VAL A 190 36.02 -31.60 7.89
CA VAL A 190 35.78 -31.30 6.47
C VAL A 190 36.73 -30.19 6.03
N GLY A 191 37.50 -30.41 4.95
CA GLY A 191 38.50 -29.47 4.43
C GLY A 191 39.94 -29.88 4.79
N GLY A 192 40.72 -30.29 3.79
CA GLY A 192 42.07 -30.86 3.98
C GLY A 192 43.22 -29.84 4.05
N GLY A 193 42.95 -28.55 3.88
CA GLY A 193 43.98 -27.53 3.62
C GLY A 193 44.41 -26.65 4.81
N GLY A 194 43.83 -26.79 6.00
CA GLY A 194 44.21 -25.99 7.18
C GLY A 194 43.89 -24.48 7.12
N GLU A 195 43.43 -23.95 5.98
CA GLU A 195 43.16 -22.52 5.77
C GLU A 195 41.78 -22.05 6.28
N ARG A 196 40.86 -22.98 6.59
CA ARG A 196 39.52 -22.63 7.08
C ARG A 196 39.39 -22.97 8.57
N ARG A 197 39.23 -21.94 9.42
CA ARG A 197 38.80 -22.13 10.81
C ARG A 197 37.42 -22.79 10.79
N ALA A 198 37.31 -23.96 11.43
CA ALA A 198 36.04 -24.67 11.53
C ALA A 198 34.98 -23.75 12.19
N THR A 199 33.93 -23.40 11.45
CA THR A 199 32.71 -22.88 12.05
C THR A 199 31.97 -24.07 12.63
N GLN A 200 32.08 -24.23 13.95
CA GLN A 200 31.39 -25.27 14.69
C GLN A 200 29.88 -24.98 14.66
N TRP A 201 29.16 -25.68 13.80
CA TRP A 201 27.69 -25.68 13.79
C TRP A 201 27.22 -26.67 14.87
N LEU A 202 27.28 -26.26 16.13
CA LEU A 202 26.62 -26.97 17.22
C LEU A 202 25.64 -26.03 17.90
N GLY A 203 24.35 -26.32 17.65
CA GLY A 203 23.18 -26.12 18.53
C GLY A 203 22.95 -24.75 19.11
#